data_AF-A0A536SRV3-F1
#
_entry.id   AF-A0A536SRV3-F1
#
_cell.length_a   1.000
_cell.length_b   1.000
_cell.length_c   1.000
_cell.angle_alpha   90.00
_cell.angle_beta   90.00
_cell.angle_gamma   90.00
#
_symmetry.space_group_name_H-M   'P 1'
#
loop_
_entity.id
_entity.type
_entity.pdbx_description
1 polymer ?
#
loop_
_entity_poly.entity_id
_entity_poly.type
_entity_poly.pdbx_seq_one_letter_code
_entity_poly.pdbx_strand_id
1 'polypeptide(L)'
;MAEFEYWWLLGFPLFFGLGWIAARIDIRQIVTESRTLPRSYFKGLNFLLNEQPDKAIEAFIEVVKVDPETIELHFALGSLFRRRGEYDRAIRMHQNLLERAALPDDQKVIALAELGQDYLKAGILDRAEEVFTKLEKSPQAPAARAHLLEIYEQEKDWSRAIALAREIGADPRELAQYHCELATSEMASSRPDGARRHLEAALEANRKCVRASLLAGDLERLAANRERAIELWKRIESQDPAYLALAAQRIYEAHVEGGRAEEGLRLLAGYLERYPSLDLLDAVFQHTLEAKGHEEAYKMVRDELRRNPTLLGLDRLLEAQIIAAASPDKRRDLELVRNLVHGHTR
;
A
#
# COMPACT_ATOMS: atom_id res chain seq x y z
N MET A 1 33.66 14.12 70.66
CA MET A 1 32.20 14.18 70.82
C MET A 1 31.76 15.49 70.19
N ALA A 2 31.10 15.45 69.04
CA ALA A 2 30.60 16.68 68.41
C ALA A 2 29.37 17.15 69.20
N GLU A 3 29.41 18.37 69.74
CA GLU A 3 28.28 19.00 70.42
C GLU A 3 27.16 19.23 69.40
N PHE A 4 26.05 18.50 69.55
CA PHE A 4 24.90 18.64 68.67
C PHE A 4 24.10 19.86 69.14
N GLU A 5 24.18 20.96 68.40
CA GLU A 5 23.44 22.19 68.72
C GLU A 5 21.93 21.97 68.51
N TYR A 6 21.18 21.90 69.62
CA TYR A 6 19.74 21.64 69.65
C TYR A 6 18.87 22.60 68.82
N TRP A 7 19.40 23.75 68.39
CA TRP A 7 18.71 24.71 67.52
C TRP A 7 18.43 24.16 66.11
N TRP A 8 19.23 23.20 65.62
CA TRP A 8 18.98 22.53 64.35
C TRP A 8 17.68 21.72 64.34
N LEU A 9 17.22 21.21 65.50
CA LEU A 9 15.95 20.50 65.62
C LEU A 9 14.73 21.39 65.34
N LEU A 10 14.86 22.71 65.49
CA LEU A 10 13.81 23.67 65.15
C LEU A 10 14.00 24.28 63.76
N GLY A 11 15.26 24.44 63.32
CA GLY A 11 15.58 24.97 62.00
C GLY A 11 15.11 24.08 60.85
N PHE A 12 15.34 22.76 60.93
CA PHE A 12 14.97 21.83 59.86
C PHE A 12 13.45 21.74 59.62
N PRO A 13 12.58 21.58 60.65
CA PRO A 13 11.14 21.58 60.45
C PRO A 13 10.61 22.92 59.92
N LEU A 14 11.19 24.03 60.34
CA LEU A 14 10.80 25.36 59.87
C LEU A 14 11.16 25.54 58.39
N PHE A 15 12.38 25.19 57.98
CA PHE A 15 12.80 25.24 56.59
C PHE A 15 11.98 24.30 55.71
N PHE A 16 11.68 23.09 56.19
CA PHE A 16 10.81 22.15 55.49
C PHE A 16 9.37 22.68 55.37
N GLY A 17 8.83 23.27 56.44
CA GLY A 17 7.50 23.88 56.43
C GLY A 17 7.40 25.05 55.45
N LEU A 18 8.42 25.93 55.44
CA LEU A 18 8.50 27.04 54.49
C LEU A 18 8.67 26.55 53.04
N GLY A 19 9.52 25.54 52.81
CA GLY A 19 9.68 24.92 51.50
C GLY A 19 8.42 24.20 51.01
N TRP A 20 7.67 23.55 51.91
CA TRP A 20 6.40 22.90 51.60
C TRP A 20 5.29 23.91 51.30
N ILE A 21 5.24 25.02 52.04
CA ILE A 21 4.31 26.13 51.76
C ILE A 21 4.65 26.79 50.42
N ALA A 22 5.93 27.06 50.16
CA ALA A 22 6.40 27.62 48.89
C ALA A 22 6.04 26.69 47.72
N ALA A 23 6.37 25.40 47.82
CA ALA A 23 6.01 24.40 46.80
C ALA A 23 4.49 24.29 46.61
N ARG A 24 3.69 24.42 47.68
CA ARG A 24 2.22 24.37 47.58
C ARG A 24 1.63 25.62 46.93
N ILE A 25 2.23 26.79 47.16
CA ILE A 25 1.84 28.04 46.50
C ILE A 25 2.25 27.97 45.03
N ASP A 26 3.45 27.49 44.73
CA ASP A 26 3.99 27.35 43.37
C ASP A 26 3.18 26.33 42.57
N ILE A 27 2.85 25.17 43.15
CA ILE A 27 1.92 24.19 42.55
C ILE A 27 0.54 24.81 42.34
N ARG A 28 0.03 25.61 43.28
CA ARG A 28 -1.25 26.32 43.08
C ARG A 28 -1.14 27.34 41.95
N GLN A 29 -0.04 28.06 41.84
CA GLN A 29 0.18 29.07 40.81
C GLN A 29 0.31 28.42 39.42
N ILE A 30 1.08 27.34 39.30
CA ILE A 30 1.18 26.50 38.09
C ILE A 30 -0.17 25.86 37.74
N VAL A 31 -0.94 25.39 38.73
CA VAL A 31 -2.31 24.86 38.53
C VAL A 31 -3.31 25.97 38.16
N THR A 32 -3.06 27.22 38.54
CA THR A 32 -3.93 28.36 38.20
C THR A 32 -3.57 28.93 36.83
N GLU A 33 -2.29 28.95 36.47
CA GLU A 33 -1.81 29.23 35.10
C GLU A 33 -2.24 28.14 34.10
N SER A 34 -2.37 26.87 34.53
CA SER A 34 -2.91 25.79 33.70
C SER A 34 -4.44 25.61 33.78
N ARG A 35 -5.16 26.39 34.60
CA ARG A 35 -6.64 26.37 34.73
C ARG A 35 -7.36 27.45 33.93
N THR A 36 -6.82 27.86 32.80
CA THR A 36 -7.47 28.82 31.89
C THR A 36 -8.28 28.17 30.78
N LEU A 37 -8.29 26.84 30.66
CA LEU A 37 -9.07 26.15 29.61
C LEU A 37 -10.57 26.07 29.99
N PRO A 38 -11.49 26.60 29.16
CA PRO A 38 -12.93 26.59 29.46
C PRO A 38 -13.49 25.17 29.64
N ARG A 39 -14.54 25.00 30.47
CA ARG A 39 -15.21 23.69 30.65
C ARG A 39 -15.67 23.05 29.32
N SER A 40 -15.99 23.86 28.32
CA SER A 40 -16.35 23.44 26.97
C SER A 40 -15.19 22.77 26.21
N TYR A 41 -13.93 23.09 26.53
CA TYR A 41 -12.75 22.43 25.97
C TYR A 41 -12.69 20.96 26.39
N PHE A 42 -12.80 20.68 27.69
CA PHE A 42 -12.84 19.31 28.20
C PHE A 42 -14.08 18.55 27.71
N LYS A 43 -15.20 19.24 27.50
CA LYS A 43 -16.39 18.66 26.88
C LYS A 43 -16.12 18.21 25.45
N GLY A 44 -15.43 19.04 24.65
CA GLY A 44 -15.02 18.69 23.29
C GLY A 44 -14.09 17.48 23.24
N LEU A 45 -13.07 17.44 24.11
CA LEU A 45 -12.18 16.28 24.23
C LEU A 45 -12.93 15.00 24.64
N ASN A 46 -13.87 15.10 25.59
CA ASN A 46 -14.69 13.96 25.99
C ASN A 46 -15.53 13.43 24.82
N PHE A 47 -16.07 14.30 23.96
CA PHE A 47 -16.76 13.85 22.76
C PHE A 47 -15.84 13.15 21.76
N LEU A 48 -14.59 13.60 21.60
CA LEU A 48 -13.60 12.89 20.77
C LEU A 48 -13.26 11.51 21.32
N LEU A 49 -13.08 11.38 22.63
CA LEU A 49 -12.83 10.09 23.29
C LEU A 49 -14.00 9.12 23.14
N ASN A 50 -15.22 9.62 22.96
CA ASN A 50 -16.42 8.82 22.74
C ASN A 50 -16.82 8.76 21.26
N GLU A 51 -15.88 8.99 20.34
CA GLU A 51 -16.07 8.91 18.87
C GLU A 51 -17.24 9.75 18.34
N GLN A 52 -17.49 10.91 18.96
CA GLN A 52 -18.56 11.85 18.60
C GLN A 52 -17.97 13.16 18.03
N PRO A 53 -17.40 13.15 16.81
CA PRO A 53 -16.69 14.30 16.25
C PRO A 53 -17.59 15.52 16.04
N ASP A 54 -18.87 15.34 15.65
CA ASP A 54 -19.78 16.47 15.42
C ASP A 54 -20.04 17.28 16.69
N LYS A 55 -20.28 16.60 17.81
CA LYS A 55 -20.48 17.26 19.11
C LYS A 55 -19.18 17.88 19.65
N ALA A 56 -18.04 17.28 19.31
CA ALA A 56 -16.74 17.86 19.65
C ALA A 56 -16.52 19.18 18.91
N ILE A 57 -16.84 19.25 17.61
CA ILE A 57 -16.77 20.47 16.81
C ILE A 57 -17.64 21.56 17.42
N GLU A 58 -18.90 21.27 17.77
CA GLU A 58 -19.79 22.26 18.41
C GLU A 58 -19.22 22.76 19.73
N ALA A 59 -18.74 21.87 20.59
CA ALA A 59 -18.15 22.24 21.88
C ALA A 59 -16.89 23.10 21.72
N PHE A 60 -16.06 22.82 20.72
CA PHE A 60 -14.85 23.57 20.42
C PHE A 60 -15.13 24.93 19.77
N ILE A 61 -16.16 25.05 18.91
CA ILE A 61 -16.59 26.34 18.36
C ILE A 61 -16.99 27.31 19.49
N GLU A 62 -17.68 26.82 20.52
CA GLU A 62 -18.03 27.65 21.69
C GLU A 62 -16.79 28.12 22.47
N VAL A 63 -15.71 27.33 22.49
CA VAL A 63 -14.44 27.74 23.12
C VAL A 63 -13.75 28.81 22.28
N VAL A 64 -13.65 28.65 20.95
CA VAL A 64 -13.02 29.64 20.05
C VAL A 64 -13.71 30.99 20.13
N LYS A 65 -15.04 31.03 20.31
CA LYS A 65 -15.79 32.30 20.46
C LYS A 65 -15.39 33.09 21.71
N VAL A 66 -14.97 32.40 22.77
CA VAL A 66 -14.63 32.99 24.07
C VAL A 66 -13.13 33.31 24.15
N ASP A 67 -12.29 32.42 23.63
CA ASP A 67 -10.85 32.61 23.52
C ASP A 67 -10.40 32.28 22.08
N PRO A 68 -10.41 33.27 21.17
CA PRO A 68 -9.98 33.06 19.78
C PRO A 68 -8.48 32.77 19.64
N GLU A 69 -7.67 33.00 20.68
CA GLU A 69 -6.21 32.93 20.57
C GLU A 69 -5.65 31.54 20.88
N THR A 70 -6.46 30.60 21.37
CA THR A 70 -6.01 29.22 21.66
C THR A 70 -5.56 28.48 20.39
N ILE A 71 -4.25 28.27 20.25
CA ILE A 71 -3.62 27.63 19.08
C ILE A 71 -4.03 26.16 18.94
N GLU A 72 -4.02 25.42 20.04
CA GLU A 72 -4.34 23.99 20.10
C GLU A 72 -5.76 23.68 19.60
N LEU A 73 -6.66 24.62 19.84
CA LEU A 73 -8.05 24.51 19.43
C LEU A 73 -8.23 24.71 17.92
N HIS A 74 -7.42 25.57 17.30
CA HIS A 74 -7.42 25.75 15.85
C HIS A 74 -6.93 24.48 15.15
N PHE A 75 -5.89 23.84 15.69
CA PHE A 75 -5.42 22.53 15.23
C PHE A 75 -6.49 21.44 15.36
N ALA A 76 -7.12 21.34 16.53
CA ALA A 76 -8.16 20.34 16.78
C ALA A 76 -9.34 20.52 15.83
N LEU A 77 -9.85 21.75 15.67
CA LEU A 77 -10.95 22.04 14.76
C LEU A 77 -10.58 21.80 13.29
N GLY A 78 -9.39 22.22 12.85
CA GLY A 78 -8.91 21.97 11.49
C GLY A 78 -8.85 20.48 11.18
N SER A 79 -8.25 19.69 12.06
CA SER A 79 -8.19 18.22 11.92
C SER A 79 -9.59 17.58 11.89
N LEU A 80 -10.53 18.07 12.71
CA LEU A 80 -11.91 17.57 12.71
C LEU A 80 -12.67 17.92 11.43
N PHE A 81 -12.51 19.13 10.91
CA PHE A 81 -13.07 19.50 9.60
C PHE A 81 -12.50 18.62 8.50
N ARG A 82 -11.18 18.37 8.48
CA ARG A 82 -10.54 17.47 7.52
C ARG A 82 -11.12 16.05 7.60
N ARG A 83 -11.28 15.48 8.80
CA ARG A 83 -11.87 14.14 8.99
C ARG A 83 -13.32 14.04 8.52
N ARG A 84 -14.07 15.15 8.58
CA ARG A 84 -15.46 15.23 8.09
C ARG A 84 -15.56 15.47 6.57
N GLY A 85 -14.43 15.65 5.89
CA GLY A 85 -14.39 16.01 4.47
C GLY A 85 -14.66 17.49 4.20
N GLU A 86 -14.73 18.33 5.23
CA GLU A 86 -14.90 19.78 5.12
C GLU A 86 -13.55 20.48 4.88
N TYR A 87 -12.86 20.08 3.81
CA TYR A 87 -11.47 20.49 3.55
C TYR A 87 -11.29 22.01 3.44
N ASP A 88 -12.22 22.71 2.80
CA ASP A 88 -12.17 24.18 2.68
C ASP A 88 -12.14 24.88 4.04
N ARG A 89 -12.84 24.34 5.05
CA ARG A 89 -12.85 24.90 6.40
C ARG A 89 -11.55 24.58 7.13
N ALA A 90 -11.03 23.36 6.96
CA ALA A 90 -9.74 22.96 7.53
C ALA A 90 -8.60 23.85 7.01
N ILE A 91 -8.52 24.01 5.68
CA ILE A 91 -7.53 24.85 5.00
C ILE A 91 -7.59 26.28 5.55
N ARG A 92 -8.78 26.89 5.61
CA ARG A 92 -8.94 28.25 6.15
C ARG A 92 -8.50 28.36 7.60
N MET A 93 -8.77 27.35 8.44
CA MET A 93 -8.35 27.37 9.84
C MET A 93 -6.83 27.35 9.99
N HIS A 94 -6.12 26.46 9.29
CA HIS A 94 -4.66 26.41 9.38
C HIS A 94 -3.97 27.57 8.66
N GLN A 95 -4.54 28.10 7.58
CA GLN A 95 -4.06 29.34 6.95
C GLN A 95 -4.15 30.54 7.89
N ASN A 96 -5.33 30.77 8.49
CA ASN A 96 -5.52 31.86 9.45
C ASN A 96 -4.59 31.72 10.67
N LEU A 97 -4.30 30.49 11.09
CA LEU A 97 -3.35 30.24 12.17
C LEU A 97 -1.93 30.67 11.78
N LEU A 98 -1.49 30.36 10.55
CA LEU A 98 -0.17 30.74 10.02
C LEU A 98 0.00 32.25 9.81
N GLU A 99 -1.08 33.00 9.63
CA GLU A 99 -1.04 34.47 9.49
C GLU A 99 -0.81 35.20 10.83
N ARG A 100 -0.90 34.50 11.97
CA ARG A 100 -0.71 35.12 13.28
C ARG A 100 0.76 35.49 13.52
N ALA A 101 1.01 36.78 13.73
CA ALA A 101 2.35 37.32 13.93
C ALA A 101 3.11 36.70 15.13
N ALA A 102 2.40 36.27 16.17
CA ALA A 102 2.97 35.71 17.40
C ALA A 102 3.01 34.18 17.43
N LEU A 103 2.81 33.48 16.30
CA LEU A 103 2.87 32.00 16.29
C LEU A 103 4.32 31.53 16.53
N PRO A 104 4.58 30.71 17.56
CA PRO A 104 5.90 30.13 17.78
C PRO A 104 6.37 29.28 16.60
N ASP A 105 7.68 29.22 16.34
CA ASP A 105 8.21 28.56 15.15
C ASP A 105 7.97 27.04 15.13
N ASP A 106 7.96 26.38 16.29
CA ASP A 106 7.55 24.98 16.44
C ASP A 106 6.08 24.77 16.05
N GLN A 107 5.20 25.69 16.46
CA GLN A 107 3.78 25.66 16.08
C GLN A 107 3.56 26.01 14.61
N LYS A 108 4.37 26.89 14.02
CA LYS A 108 4.35 27.16 12.56
C LYS A 108 4.65 25.90 11.75
N VAL A 109 5.64 25.12 12.18
CA VAL A 109 5.99 23.85 11.52
C VAL A 109 4.83 22.86 11.59
N ILE A 110 4.15 22.76 12.74
CA ILE A 110 2.96 21.90 12.89
C ILE A 110 1.80 22.42 12.04
N ALA A 111 1.55 23.73 12.01
CA ALA A 111 0.51 24.36 11.19
C ALA A 111 0.73 24.17 9.69
N LEU A 112 1.99 24.25 9.24
CA LEU A 112 2.34 23.89 7.87
C LEU A 112 2.08 22.40 7.61
N ALA A 113 2.48 21.50 8.50
CA ALA A 113 2.24 20.07 8.31
C ALA A 113 0.74 19.71 8.24
N GLU A 114 -0.08 20.32 9.09
CA GLU A 114 -1.54 20.16 9.06
C GLU A 114 -2.18 20.76 7.81
N LEU A 115 -1.73 21.95 7.36
CA LEU A 115 -2.18 22.56 6.12
C LEU A 115 -1.81 21.70 4.89
N GLY A 116 -0.61 21.12 4.87
CA GLY A 116 -0.19 20.21 3.81
C GLY A 116 -1.10 18.98 3.72
N GLN A 117 -1.46 18.39 4.87
CA GLN A 117 -2.43 17.29 4.93
C GLN A 117 -3.82 17.70 4.45
N ASP A 118 -4.27 18.92 4.78
CA ASP A 118 -5.55 19.42 4.30
C ASP A 118 -5.58 19.55 2.78
N TYR A 119 -4.53 20.11 2.18
CA TYR A 119 -4.42 20.19 0.72
C TYR A 119 -4.35 18.82 0.07
N LEU A 120 -3.60 17.89 0.65
CA LEU A 120 -3.50 16.51 0.16
C LEU A 120 -4.87 15.82 0.16
N LYS A 121 -5.62 15.89 1.27
CA LYS A 121 -6.96 15.29 1.36
C LYS A 121 -8.00 16.01 0.50
N ALA A 122 -7.80 17.29 0.21
CA ALA A 122 -8.60 18.04 -0.77
C ALA A 122 -8.26 17.69 -2.23
N GLY A 123 -7.18 16.94 -2.49
CA GLY A 123 -6.67 16.66 -3.84
C GLY A 123 -5.95 17.84 -4.51
N ILE A 124 -5.58 18.87 -3.74
CA ILE A 124 -4.85 20.05 -4.22
C ILE A 124 -3.35 19.76 -4.13
N LEU A 125 -2.88 18.86 -5.00
CA LEU A 125 -1.55 18.24 -4.91
C LEU A 125 -0.41 19.26 -5.03
N ASP A 126 -0.47 20.21 -5.97
CA ASP A 126 0.56 21.25 -6.16
C ASP A 126 0.86 22.03 -4.86
N ARG A 127 -0.20 22.41 -4.13
CA ARG A 127 -0.05 23.17 -2.88
C ARG A 127 0.40 22.29 -1.72
N ALA A 128 -0.06 21.03 -1.70
CA ALA A 128 0.41 20.07 -0.72
C ALA A 128 1.92 19.84 -0.88
N GLU A 129 2.39 19.64 -2.12
CA GLU A 129 3.81 19.49 -2.44
C GLU A 129 4.61 20.70 -1.94
N GLU A 130 4.22 21.92 -2.31
CA GLU A 130 4.93 23.15 -1.90
C GLU A 130 5.07 23.25 -0.37
N VAL A 131 4.02 22.88 0.37
CA VAL A 131 4.02 22.89 1.83
C VAL A 131 4.95 21.82 2.40
N PHE A 132 4.88 20.58 1.90
CA PHE A 132 5.72 19.50 2.40
C PHE A 132 7.20 19.68 2.03
N THR A 133 7.52 20.26 0.88
CA THR A 133 8.92 20.61 0.51
C THR A 133 9.51 21.63 1.49
N LYS A 134 8.73 22.60 1.98
CA LYS A 134 9.20 23.56 3.01
C LYS A 134 9.53 22.87 4.34
N LEU A 135 8.94 21.70 4.60
CA LEU A 135 9.12 20.95 5.84
C LEU A 135 10.32 19.98 5.83
N GLU A 136 11.02 19.82 4.70
CA GLU A 136 12.15 18.87 4.57
C GLU A 136 13.33 19.17 5.50
N LYS A 137 13.45 20.41 5.99
CA LYS A 137 14.50 20.83 6.94
C LYS A 137 13.98 20.97 8.37
N SER A 138 12.77 20.51 8.64
CA SER A 138 12.11 20.62 9.94
C SER A 138 12.09 19.28 10.68
N PRO A 139 11.72 19.26 11.98
CA PRO A 139 11.46 18.02 12.70
C PRO A 139 10.37 17.13 12.04
N GLN A 140 9.49 17.71 11.22
CA GLN A 140 8.45 16.99 10.47
C GLN A 140 8.93 16.39 9.15
N ALA A 141 10.22 16.51 8.81
CA ALA A 141 10.76 16.02 7.53
C ALA A 141 10.41 14.55 7.21
N PRO A 142 10.48 13.59 8.15
CA PRO A 142 10.09 12.20 7.83
C PRO A 142 8.63 12.06 7.40
N ALA A 143 7.70 12.74 8.11
CA ALA A 143 6.28 12.73 7.76
C ALA A 143 6.02 13.48 6.44
N ALA A 144 6.69 14.62 6.23
CA ALA A 144 6.58 15.39 4.99
C ALA A 144 7.06 14.58 3.77
N ARG A 145 8.18 13.85 3.89
CA ARG A 145 8.67 12.97 2.82
C ARG A 145 7.72 11.81 2.53
N ALA A 146 7.07 11.23 3.54
CA ALA A 146 6.06 10.21 3.31
C ALA A 146 4.87 10.76 2.50
N HIS A 147 4.41 11.97 2.82
CA HIS A 147 3.35 12.63 2.04
C HIS A 147 3.80 13.06 0.64
N LEU A 148 5.03 13.53 0.46
CA LEU A 148 5.59 13.81 -0.87
C LEU A 148 5.65 12.55 -1.73
N LEU A 149 5.99 11.40 -1.14
CA LEU A 149 5.96 10.13 -1.86
C LEU A 149 4.53 9.78 -2.28
N GLU A 150 3.55 9.88 -1.38
CA GLU A 150 2.11 9.69 -1.69
C GLU A 150 1.65 10.61 -2.84
N ILE A 151 2.09 11.87 -2.84
CA ILE A 151 1.79 12.84 -3.91
C ILE A 151 2.39 12.36 -5.24
N TYR A 152 3.68 12.03 -5.28
CA TYR A 152 4.34 11.59 -6.52
C TYR A 152 3.74 10.28 -7.06
N GLU A 153 3.30 9.37 -6.18
CA GLU A 153 2.57 8.16 -6.58
C GLU A 153 1.20 8.50 -7.19
N GLN A 154 0.45 9.42 -6.57
CA GLN A 154 -0.87 9.82 -7.06
C GLN A 154 -0.79 10.57 -8.40
N GLU A 155 0.23 11.40 -8.59
CA GLU A 155 0.53 12.08 -9.86
C GLU A 155 1.13 11.15 -10.91
N LYS A 156 1.52 9.92 -10.52
CA LYS A 156 2.28 8.98 -11.34
C LYS A 156 3.62 9.54 -11.81
N ASP A 157 4.20 10.45 -11.03
CA ASP A 157 5.56 10.93 -11.23
C ASP A 157 6.55 9.93 -10.62
N TRP A 158 6.67 8.81 -11.31
CA TRP A 158 7.52 7.70 -10.86
C TRP A 158 8.99 8.11 -10.76
N SER A 159 9.44 9.09 -11.54
CA SER A 159 10.82 9.59 -11.50
C SER A 159 11.12 10.29 -10.18
N ARG A 160 10.25 11.23 -9.74
CA ARG A 160 10.38 11.87 -8.42
C ARG A 160 10.14 10.87 -7.29
N ALA A 161 9.17 9.96 -7.42
CA ALA A 161 8.91 8.91 -6.45
C ALA A 161 10.15 8.01 -6.22
N ILE A 162 10.83 7.57 -7.29
CA ILE A 162 12.05 6.74 -7.20
C ILE A 162 13.18 7.51 -6.48
N ALA A 163 13.38 8.78 -6.82
CA ALA A 163 14.43 9.59 -6.19
C ALA A 163 14.21 9.71 -4.69
N LEU A 164 12.98 10.05 -4.28
CA LEU A 164 12.61 10.20 -2.88
C LEU A 164 12.61 8.86 -2.13
N ALA A 165 12.07 7.80 -2.73
CA ALA A 165 12.06 6.45 -2.16
C ALA A 165 13.47 5.93 -1.84
N ARG A 166 14.46 6.23 -2.71
CA ARG A 166 15.87 5.92 -2.45
C ARG A 166 16.45 6.73 -1.30
N GLU A 167 16.11 8.01 -1.22
CA GLU A 167 16.59 8.89 -0.14
C GLU A 167 16.08 8.44 1.24
N ILE A 168 14.81 8.05 1.33
CA ILE A 168 14.20 7.62 2.60
C ILE A 168 14.44 6.15 2.93
N GLY A 169 15.04 5.37 2.01
CA GLY A 169 15.24 3.94 2.19
C GLY A 169 13.93 3.14 2.22
N ALA A 170 13.01 3.44 1.30
CA ALA A 170 11.72 2.76 1.15
C ALA A 170 11.85 1.26 0.86
N ASP A 171 10.75 0.50 0.92
CA ASP A 171 10.75 -0.94 0.67
C ASP A 171 11.28 -1.20 -0.76
N PRO A 172 12.33 -2.03 -0.94
CA PRO A 172 12.83 -2.38 -2.26
C PRO A 172 11.75 -2.97 -3.19
N ARG A 173 10.68 -3.55 -2.63
CA ARG A 173 9.51 -4.00 -3.39
C ARG A 173 8.76 -2.85 -4.05
N GLU A 174 8.52 -1.76 -3.34
CA GLU A 174 7.85 -0.56 -3.86
C GLU A 174 8.71 0.11 -4.93
N LEU A 175 10.01 0.26 -4.64
CA LEU A 175 10.98 0.82 -5.60
C LEU A 175 11.00 0.03 -6.92
N ALA A 176 10.94 -1.30 -6.84
CA ALA A 176 10.82 -2.15 -8.02
C ALA A 176 9.51 -1.93 -8.79
N GLN A 177 8.39 -1.65 -8.10
CA GLN A 177 7.12 -1.34 -8.78
C GLN A 177 7.18 -0.02 -9.54
N TYR A 178 7.76 1.04 -8.97
CA TYR A 178 7.90 2.31 -9.68
C TYR A 178 8.74 2.17 -10.96
N HIS A 179 9.81 1.37 -10.89
CA HIS A 179 10.60 1.03 -12.08
C HIS A 179 9.79 0.23 -13.11
N CYS A 180 8.90 -0.68 -12.69
CA CYS A 180 7.99 -1.37 -13.60
C CYS A 180 6.98 -0.42 -14.28
N GLU A 181 6.52 0.63 -13.59
CA GLU A 181 5.65 1.64 -14.19
C GLU A 181 6.37 2.46 -15.27
N LEU A 182 7.58 2.93 -14.98
CA LEU A 182 8.40 3.62 -15.99
C LEU A 182 8.72 2.72 -17.18
N ALA A 183 9.04 1.46 -16.95
CA ALA A 183 9.27 0.50 -18.02
C ALA A 183 8.03 0.35 -18.91
N THR A 184 6.84 0.25 -18.32
CA THR A 184 5.57 0.15 -19.05
C THR A 184 5.32 1.40 -19.90
N SER A 185 5.57 2.59 -19.35
CA SER A 185 5.44 3.87 -20.07
C SER A 185 6.41 3.97 -21.27
N GLU A 186 7.66 3.55 -21.08
CA GLU A 186 8.67 3.51 -22.14
C GLU A 186 8.33 2.46 -23.22
N MET A 187 7.80 1.30 -22.83
CA MET A 187 7.28 0.30 -23.78
C MET A 187 6.12 0.87 -24.62
N ALA A 188 5.15 1.54 -23.99
CA ALA A 188 4.05 2.19 -24.68
C ALA A 188 4.53 3.32 -25.63
N SER A 189 5.62 4.00 -25.25
CA SER A 189 6.28 5.03 -26.06
C SER A 189 7.23 4.47 -27.12
N SER A 190 7.27 3.14 -27.32
CA SER A 190 8.17 2.46 -28.27
C SER A 190 9.67 2.76 -28.03
N ARG A 191 10.07 2.89 -26.77
CA ARG A 191 11.46 3.12 -26.32
C ARG A 191 12.01 1.89 -25.59
N PRO A 192 12.42 0.83 -26.32
CA PRO A 192 12.80 -0.44 -25.72
C PRO A 192 14.04 -0.36 -24.82
N ASP A 193 15.00 0.50 -25.13
CA ASP A 193 16.21 0.65 -24.32
C ASP A 193 15.93 1.30 -22.97
N GLY A 194 15.03 2.29 -22.94
CA GLY A 194 14.56 2.91 -21.69
C GLY A 194 13.82 1.91 -20.82
N ALA A 195 12.90 1.15 -21.42
CA ALA A 195 12.17 0.10 -20.74
C ALA A 195 13.11 -0.96 -20.13
N ARG A 196 14.09 -1.42 -20.91
CA ARG A 196 15.08 -2.41 -20.47
C ARG A 196 15.86 -1.94 -19.24
N ARG A 197 16.38 -0.71 -19.25
CA ARG A 197 17.10 -0.13 -18.10
C ARG A 197 16.22 -0.09 -16.85
N HIS A 198 14.96 0.28 -16.98
CA HIS A 198 14.04 0.31 -15.84
C HIS A 198 13.72 -1.08 -15.31
N LEU A 199 13.56 -2.08 -16.17
CA LEU A 199 13.32 -3.46 -15.73
C LEU A 199 14.54 -4.08 -15.05
N GLU A 200 15.74 -3.76 -15.53
CA GLU A 200 17.00 -4.13 -14.87
C GLU A 200 17.09 -3.50 -13.48
N ALA A 201 16.80 -2.19 -13.36
CA ALA A 201 16.76 -1.50 -12.08
C ALA A 201 15.69 -2.07 -11.12
N ALA A 202 14.53 -2.49 -11.65
CA ALA A 202 13.49 -3.15 -10.85
C ALA A 202 13.98 -4.48 -10.25
N LEU A 203 14.67 -5.30 -11.05
CA LEU A 203 15.24 -6.58 -10.60
C LEU A 203 16.46 -6.41 -9.71
N GLU A 204 17.21 -5.32 -9.85
CA GLU A 204 18.30 -4.95 -8.96
C GLU A 204 17.76 -4.56 -7.58
N ALA A 205 16.73 -3.71 -7.54
CA ALA A 205 16.03 -3.34 -6.30
C ALA A 205 15.39 -4.56 -5.63
N ASN A 206 14.66 -5.38 -6.40
CA ASN A 206 14.04 -6.58 -5.90
C ASN A 206 14.18 -7.75 -6.90
N ARG A 207 15.13 -8.65 -6.62
CA ARG A 207 15.36 -9.86 -7.42
C ARG A 207 14.16 -10.80 -7.51
N LYS A 208 13.21 -10.72 -6.57
CA LYS A 208 11.96 -11.50 -6.55
C LYS A 208 10.78 -10.79 -7.23
N CYS A 209 11.01 -9.68 -7.94
CA CYS A 209 9.94 -8.98 -8.65
C CYS A 209 9.46 -9.76 -9.87
N VAL A 210 8.37 -10.52 -9.71
CA VAL A 210 7.70 -11.29 -10.78
C VAL A 210 7.26 -10.37 -11.92
N ARG A 211 6.65 -9.22 -11.59
CA ARG A 211 6.16 -8.26 -12.58
C ARG A 211 7.28 -7.78 -13.52
N ALA A 212 8.47 -7.51 -12.98
CA ALA A 212 9.62 -7.11 -13.79
C ALA A 212 10.05 -8.22 -14.76
N SER A 213 10.07 -9.49 -14.33
CA SER A 213 10.37 -10.64 -15.21
C SER A 213 9.33 -10.83 -16.31
N LEU A 214 8.03 -10.65 -15.98
CA LEU A 214 6.94 -10.70 -16.96
C LEU A 214 7.11 -9.62 -18.05
N LEU A 215 7.27 -8.36 -17.63
CA LEU A 215 7.43 -7.23 -18.54
C LEU A 215 8.73 -7.34 -19.36
N ALA A 216 9.82 -7.83 -18.78
CA ALA A 216 11.08 -8.04 -19.49
C ALA A 216 10.95 -9.12 -20.56
N GLY A 217 10.25 -10.23 -20.27
CA GLY A 217 9.97 -11.22 -21.29
C GLY A 217 9.05 -10.67 -22.39
N ASP A 218 8.03 -9.88 -22.03
CA ASP A 218 7.14 -9.23 -23.01
C ASP A 218 7.91 -8.27 -23.93
N LEU A 219 8.84 -7.48 -23.38
CA LEU A 219 9.73 -6.60 -24.14
C LEU A 219 10.62 -7.37 -25.12
N GLU A 220 11.20 -8.50 -24.69
CA GLU A 220 12.03 -9.33 -25.56
C GLU A 220 11.22 -10.03 -26.65
N ARG A 221 9.98 -10.45 -26.35
CA ARG A 221 9.08 -11.01 -27.36
C ARG A 221 8.78 -9.97 -28.43
N LEU A 222 8.51 -8.71 -28.07
CA LEU A 222 8.31 -7.61 -29.03
C LEU A 222 9.55 -7.36 -29.89
N ALA A 223 10.75 -7.59 -29.36
CA ALA A 223 12.01 -7.54 -30.10
C ALA A 223 12.32 -8.82 -30.90
N ALA A 224 11.37 -9.77 -31.00
CA ALA A 224 11.53 -11.08 -31.61
C ALA A 224 12.62 -11.98 -30.98
N ASN A 225 13.08 -11.66 -29.78
CA ASN A 225 14.06 -12.44 -29.01
C ASN A 225 13.38 -13.51 -28.16
N ARG A 226 12.71 -14.47 -28.82
CA ARG A 226 11.85 -15.48 -28.16
C ARG A 226 12.54 -16.30 -27.08
N GLU A 227 13.75 -16.80 -27.35
CA GLU A 227 14.50 -17.58 -26.35
C GLU A 227 14.78 -16.78 -25.08
N ARG A 228 15.12 -15.50 -25.26
CA ARG A 228 15.38 -14.61 -24.12
C ARG A 228 14.09 -14.33 -23.34
N ALA A 229 12.97 -14.16 -24.03
CA ALA A 229 11.67 -13.99 -23.40
C ALA A 229 11.29 -15.19 -22.52
N ILE A 230 11.43 -16.41 -23.06
CA ILE A 230 11.17 -17.66 -22.33
C ILE A 230 12.05 -17.76 -21.08
N GLU A 231 13.36 -17.47 -21.20
CA GLU A 231 14.28 -17.50 -20.05
C GLU A 231 13.92 -16.47 -18.97
N LEU A 232 13.40 -15.31 -19.34
CA LEU A 232 12.94 -14.30 -18.37
C LEU A 232 11.68 -14.75 -17.65
N TRP A 233 10.70 -15.31 -18.36
CA TRP A 233 9.47 -15.82 -17.74
C TRP A 233 9.71 -17.05 -16.86
N LYS A 234 10.66 -17.93 -17.23
CA LYS A 234 11.05 -19.08 -16.40
C LYS A 234 11.59 -18.68 -15.03
N ARG A 235 12.14 -17.47 -14.87
CA ARG A 235 12.62 -16.97 -13.56
C ARG A 235 11.52 -16.92 -12.51
N ILE A 236 10.26 -16.79 -12.94
CA ILE A 236 9.10 -16.71 -12.04
C ILE A 236 9.04 -17.93 -11.11
N GLU A 237 9.43 -19.11 -11.59
CA GLU A 237 9.54 -20.33 -10.75
C GLU A 237 10.41 -20.09 -9.50
N SER A 238 11.54 -19.39 -9.65
CA SER A 238 12.45 -19.10 -8.54
C SER A 238 12.07 -17.87 -7.72
N GLN A 239 11.29 -16.96 -8.31
CA GLN A 239 10.86 -15.72 -7.67
C GLN A 239 9.64 -15.97 -6.78
N ASP A 240 8.58 -16.52 -7.38
CA ASP A 240 7.36 -16.95 -6.72
C ASP A 240 6.54 -17.87 -7.67
N PRO A 241 6.52 -19.20 -7.43
CA PRO A 241 5.78 -20.15 -8.25
C PRO A 241 4.27 -19.91 -8.36
N ALA A 242 3.66 -19.22 -7.39
CA ALA A 242 2.22 -18.96 -7.41
C ALA A 242 1.80 -18.13 -8.64
N TYR A 243 2.73 -17.38 -9.23
CA TYR A 243 2.49 -16.55 -10.40
C TYR A 243 2.88 -17.20 -11.74
N LEU A 244 3.29 -18.47 -11.75
CA LEU A 244 3.65 -19.18 -12.99
C LEU A 244 2.52 -19.18 -14.02
N ALA A 245 1.26 -19.24 -13.56
CA ALA A 245 0.09 -19.17 -14.42
C ALA A 245 0.04 -17.87 -15.26
N LEU A 246 0.54 -16.74 -14.74
CA LEU A 246 0.59 -15.46 -15.47
C LEU A 246 1.53 -15.51 -16.69
N ALA A 247 2.50 -16.42 -16.68
CA ALA A 247 3.44 -16.61 -17.78
C ALA A 247 3.09 -17.81 -18.67
N ALA A 248 2.13 -18.67 -18.29
CA ALA A 248 1.89 -19.94 -18.96
C ALA A 248 1.57 -19.76 -20.46
N GLN A 249 0.59 -18.92 -20.77
CA GLN A 249 0.23 -18.60 -22.16
C GLN A 249 1.40 -17.99 -22.94
N ARG A 250 2.11 -17.04 -22.34
CA ARG A 250 3.27 -16.36 -22.96
C ARG A 250 4.37 -17.35 -23.34
N ILE A 251 4.73 -18.24 -22.41
CA ILE A 251 5.72 -19.30 -22.61
C ILE A 251 5.26 -20.24 -23.72
N TYR A 252 4.00 -20.70 -23.67
CA TYR A 252 3.47 -21.62 -24.68
C TYR A 252 3.47 -21.00 -26.08
N GLU A 253 2.93 -19.79 -26.24
CA GLU A 253 2.92 -19.07 -27.52
C GLU A 253 4.33 -18.90 -28.09
N ALA A 254 5.29 -18.47 -27.26
CA ALA A 254 6.68 -18.30 -27.71
C ALA A 254 7.31 -19.62 -28.19
N HIS A 255 6.98 -20.75 -27.57
CA HIS A 255 7.40 -22.08 -28.03
C HIS A 255 6.70 -22.49 -29.33
N VAL A 256 5.39 -22.23 -29.47
CA VAL A 256 4.62 -22.50 -30.70
C VAL A 256 5.18 -21.71 -31.87
N GLU A 257 5.45 -20.41 -31.69
CA GLU A 257 6.07 -19.55 -32.70
C GLU A 257 7.47 -20.04 -33.14
N GLY A 258 8.16 -20.77 -32.26
CA GLY A 258 9.44 -21.43 -32.54
C GLY A 258 9.32 -22.85 -33.12
N GLY A 259 8.10 -23.33 -33.38
CA GLY A 259 7.83 -24.69 -33.87
C GLY A 259 8.02 -25.78 -32.80
N ARG A 260 8.06 -25.43 -31.52
CA ARG A 260 8.37 -26.32 -30.38
C ARG A 260 7.23 -26.40 -29.37
N ALA A 261 5.99 -26.47 -29.86
CA ALA A 261 4.79 -26.53 -29.03
C ALA A 261 4.82 -27.65 -27.97
N GLU A 262 5.37 -28.81 -28.30
CA GLU A 262 5.50 -29.92 -27.36
C GLU A 262 6.46 -29.63 -26.20
N GLU A 263 7.52 -28.87 -26.44
CA GLU A 263 8.46 -28.47 -25.38
C GLU A 263 7.78 -27.50 -24.41
N GLY A 264 7.03 -26.53 -24.94
CA GLY A 264 6.25 -25.59 -24.13
C GLY A 264 5.24 -26.31 -23.23
N LEU A 265 4.46 -27.24 -23.80
CA LEU A 265 3.52 -28.05 -23.01
C LEU A 265 4.22 -28.90 -21.96
N ARG A 266 5.35 -29.52 -22.29
CA ARG A 266 6.12 -30.34 -21.34
C ARG A 266 6.62 -29.50 -20.17
N LEU A 267 7.09 -28.28 -20.44
CA LEU A 267 7.53 -27.34 -19.41
C LEU A 267 6.37 -26.96 -18.49
N LEU A 268 5.23 -26.53 -19.04
CA LEU A 268 4.08 -26.14 -18.24
C LEU A 268 3.47 -27.31 -17.44
N ALA A 269 3.43 -28.51 -18.02
CA ALA A 269 3.02 -29.71 -17.30
C ALA A 269 3.96 -30.04 -16.13
N GLY A 270 5.27 -29.87 -16.31
CA GLY A 270 6.24 -30.01 -15.23
C GLY A 270 6.06 -28.97 -14.11
N TYR A 271 5.71 -27.73 -14.47
CA TYR A 271 5.33 -26.71 -13.48
C TYR A 271 4.07 -27.08 -12.72
N LEU A 272 3.04 -27.57 -13.40
CA LEU A 272 1.79 -27.99 -12.74
C LEU A 272 2.01 -29.15 -11.77
N GLU A 273 2.80 -30.15 -12.17
CA GLU A 273 3.12 -31.30 -11.32
C GLU A 273 3.87 -30.88 -10.04
N ARG A 274 4.78 -29.91 -10.16
CA ARG A 274 5.59 -29.42 -9.03
C ARG A 274 4.86 -28.38 -8.17
N TYR A 275 4.03 -27.56 -8.79
CA TYR A 275 3.31 -26.44 -8.19
C TYR A 275 1.83 -26.49 -8.59
N PRO A 276 1.01 -27.30 -7.89
CA PRO A 276 -0.40 -27.43 -8.21
C PRO A 276 -1.11 -26.08 -8.14
N SER A 277 -1.69 -25.66 -9.25
CA SER A 277 -2.38 -24.38 -9.40
C SER A 277 -3.58 -24.55 -10.31
N LEU A 278 -4.72 -24.00 -9.90
CA LEU A 278 -5.98 -24.07 -10.65
C LEU A 278 -5.86 -23.35 -11.99
N ASP A 279 -5.25 -22.16 -12.00
CA ASP A 279 -5.07 -21.36 -13.21
C ASP A 279 -4.04 -22.01 -14.16
N LEU A 280 -2.99 -22.61 -13.60
CA LEU A 280 -2.00 -23.34 -14.42
C LEU A 280 -2.59 -24.63 -14.99
N LEU A 281 -3.41 -25.36 -14.22
CA LEU A 281 -4.16 -26.51 -14.71
C LEU A 281 -5.05 -26.12 -15.89
N ASP A 282 -5.76 -25.00 -15.79
CA ASP A 282 -6.62 -24.50 -16.86
C ASP A 282 -5.81 -24.20 -18.13
N ALA A 283 -4.70 -23.46 -18.00
CA ALA A 283 -3.83 -23.13 -19.12
C ALA A 283 -3.23 -24.39 -19.78
N VAL A 284 -2.71 -25.34 -18.99
CA VAL A 284 -2.14 -26.60 -19.51
C VAL A 284 -3.22 -27.44 -20.20
N PHE A 285 -4.44 -27.47 -19.64
CA PHE A 285 -5.57 -28.18 -20.24
C PHE A 285 -5.95 -27.62 -21.60
N GLN A 286 -6.19 -26.31 -21.69
CA GLN A 286 -6.58 -25.67 -22.96
C GLN A 286 -5.53 -25.90 -24.05
N HIS A 287 -4.25 -25.65 -23.73
CA HIS A 287 -3.19 -25.82 -24.71
C HIS A 287 -2.95 -27.29 -25.08
N THR A 288 -3.18 -28.23 -24.17
CA THR A 288 -3.11 -29.68 -24.49
C THR A 288 -4.27 -30.08 -25.41
N LEU A 289 -5.47 -29.59 -25.14
CA LEU A 289 -6.66 -29.84 -25.95
C LEU A 289 -6.46 -29.33 -27.38
N GLU A 290 -5.94 -28.11 -27.54
CA GLU A 290 -5.65 -27.49 -28.84
C GLU A 290 -4.55 -28.24 -29.61
N ALA A 291 -3.45 -28.61 -28.94
CA ALA A 291 -2.28 -29.17 -29.61
C ALA A 291 -2.36 -30.68 -29.86
N LYS A 292 -3.00 -31.43 -28.96
CA LYS A 292 -2.98 -32.91 -28.93
C LYS A 292 -4.36 -33.55 -28.95
N GLY A 293 -5.43 -32.75 -28.88
CA GLY A 293 -6.80 -33.22 -28.89
C GLY A 293 -7.31 -33.71 -27.54
N HIS A 294 -8.59 -34.09 -27.52
CA HIS A 294 -9.33 -34.36 -26.29
C HIS A 294 -8.84 -35.59 -25.52
N GLU A 295 -8.30 -36.62 -26.19
CA GLU A 295 -7.85 -37.85 -25.52
C GLU A 295 -6.64 -37.60 -24.62
N GLU A 296 -5.66 -36.83 -25.10
CA GLU A 296 -4.47 -36.48 -24.33
C GLU A 296 -4.80 -35.48 -23.22
N ALA A 297 -5.65 -34.50 -23.50
CA ALA A 297 -6.14 -33.56 -22.49
C ALA A 297 -6.89 -34.29 -21.35
N TYR A 298 -7.72 -35.28 -21.70
CA TYR A 298 -8.40 -36.14 -20.72
C TYR A 298 -7.41 -36.92 -19.85
N LYS A 299 -6.40 -37.57 -20.45
CA LYS A 299 -5.38 -38.32 -19.70
C LYS A 299 -4.64 -37.41 -18.72
N MET A 300 -4.21 -36.25 -19.20
CA MET A 300 -3.47 -35.26 -18.41
C MET A 300 -4.27 -34.79 -17.19
N VAL A 301 -5.51 -34.33 -17.37
CA VAL A 301 -6.36 -33.87 -16.25
C VAL A 301 -6.70 -35.01 -15.30
N ARG A 302 -6.95 -36.21 -15.82
CA ARG A 302 -7.22 -37.39 -14.98
C ARG A 302 -6.04 -37.73 -14.07
N ASP A 303 -4.82 -37.66 -14.60
CA ASP A 303 -3.62 -37.95 -13.82
C ASP A 303 -3.36 -36.84 -12.79
N GLU A 304 -3.65 -35.58 -13.14
CA GLU A 304 -3.56 -34.46 -12.19
C GLU A 304 -4.59 -34.57 -11.08
N LEU A 305 -5.86 -34.88 -11.38
CA LEU A 305 -6.91 -35.09 -10.39
C LEU A 305 -6.61 -36.22 -9.41
N ARG A 306 -5.90 -37.26 -9.84
CA ARG A 306 -5.45 -38.34 -8.96
C ARG A 306 -4.42 -37.88 -7.95
N ARG A 307 -3.56 -36.93 -8.33
CA ARG A 307 -2.55 -36.33 -7.44
C ARG A 307 -3.17 -35.25 -6.56
N ASN A 308 -3.95 -34.36 -7.15
CA ASN A 308 -4.53 -33.17 -6.54
C ASN A 308 -6.03 -33.06 -6.89
N PRO A 309 -6.91 -33.72 -6.13
CA PRO A 309 -8.35 -33.66 -6.38
C PRO A 309 -8.89 -32.24 -6.18
N THR A 310 -9.48 -31.66 -7.23
CA THR A 310 -10.08 -30.32 -7.20
C THR A 310 -11.38 -30.30 -8.01
N LEU A 311 -12.32 -29.42 -7.64
CA LEU A 311 -13.57 -29.27 -8.39
C LEU A 311 -13.34 -28.71 -9.80
N LEU A 312 -12.38 -27.78 -9.97
CA LEU A 312 -12.00 -27.30 -11.29
C LEU A 312 -11.39 -28.42 -12.14
N GLY A 313 -10.52 -29.26 -11.58
CA GLY A 313 -10.01 -30.41 -12.30
C GLY A 313 -11.13 -31.35 -12.73
N LEU A 314 -12.15 -31.56 -11.89
CA LEU A 314 -13.32 -32.36 -12.23
C LEU A 314 -14.13 -31.72 -13.37
N ASP A 315 -14.33 -30.40 -13.36
CA ASP A 315 -14.97 -29.69 -14.47
C ASP A 315 -14.21 -29.92 -15.79
N ARG A 316 -12.87 -29.76 -15.79
CA ARG A 316 -12.04 -29.99 -16.99
C ARG A 316 -12.02 -31.44 -17.44
N LEU A 317 -12.09 -32.39 -16.51
CA LEU A 317 -12.22 -33.81 -16.85
C LEU A 317 -13.54 -34.09 -17.59
N LEU A 318 -14.65 -33.55 -17.06
CA LEU A 318 -15.98 -33.69 -17.67
C LEU A 318 -16.04 -33.01 -19.03
N GLU A 319 -15.42 -31.83 -19.17
CA GLU A 319 -15.27 -31.13 -20.45
C GLU A 319 -14.59 -32.01 -21.51
N ALA A 320 -13.46 -32.62 -21.19
CA ALA A 320 -12.76 -33.50 -22.11
C ALA A 320 -13.60 -34.74 -22.49
N GLN A 321 -14.38 -35.27 -21.55
CA GLN A 321 -15.28 -36.41 -21.80
C GLN A 321 -16.49 -36.04 -22.66
N ILE A 322 -17.05 -34.83 -22.51
CA ILE A 322 -18.16 -34.31 -23.32
C ILE A 322 -17.73 -34.20 -24.78
N ILE A 323 -16.52 -33.70 -25.04
CA ILE A 323 -15.97 -33.60 -26.40
C ILE A 323 -15.83 -34.99 -27.04
N ALA A 324 -15.44 -36.00 -26.25
CA ALA A 324 -15.29 -37.38 -26.71
C ALA A 324 -16.60 -38.19 -26.75
N ALA A 325 -17.73 -37.63 -26.29
CA ALA A 325 -18.96 -38.40 -26.12
C ALA A 325 -19.63 -38.70 -27.48
N ALA A 326 -19.61 -39.99 -27.87
CA ALA A 326 -20.21 -40.45 -29.12
C ALA A 326 -21.76 -40.45 -29.10
N SER A 327 -22.40 -40.61 -27.93
CA SER A 327 -23.87 -40.64 -27.84
C SER A 327 -24.44 -39.33 -27.30
N PRO A 328 -25.54 -38.81 -27.90
CA PRO A 328 -26.21 -37.60 -27.44
C PRO A 328 -26.69 -37.66 -25.98
N ASP A 329 -27.17 -38.82 -25.53
CA ASP A 329 -27.69 -38.98 -24.16
C ASP A 329 -26.56 -38.92 -23.13
N LYS A 330 -25.44 -39.62 -23.37
CA LYS A 330 -24.27 -39.56 -22.49
C LYS A 330 -23.69 -38.15 -22.43
N ARG A 331 -23.71 -37.44 -23.56
CA ARG A 331 -23.28 -36.04 -23.62
C ARG A 331 -24.15 -35.16 -22.72
N ARG A 332 -25.49 -35.30 -22.80
CA ARG A 332 -26.44 -34.57 -21.94
C ARG A 332 -26.25 -34.87 -20.45
N ASP A 333 -26.03 -36.13 -20.10
CA ASP A 333 -25.79 -36.53 -18.71
C ASP A 333 -24.49 -35.91 -18.17
N LEU A 334 -23.42 -35.93 -18.95
CA LEU A 334 -22.14 -35.30 -18.59
C LEU A 334 -22.27 -33.77 -18.49
N GLU A 335 -23.01 -33.13 -19.39
CA GLU A 335 -23.30 -31.70 -19.33
C GLU A 335 -24.08 -31.33 -18.06
N LEU A 336 -25.04 -32.16 -17.63
CA LEU A 336 -25.78 -31.97 -16.39
C LEU A 336 -24.85 -32.04 -15.16
N VAL A 337 -24.00 -33.07 -15.09
CA VAL A 337 -23.02 -33.22 -14.00
C VAL A 337 -22.04 -32.04 -13.99
N ARG A 338 -21.53 -31.65 -15.17
CA ARG A 338 -20.62 -30.52 -15.30
C ARG A 338 -21.26 -29.22 -14.82
N ASN A 339 -22.50 -28.94 -15.18
CA ASN A 339 -23.21 -27.73 -14.73
C ASN A 339 -23.36 -27.66 -13.20
N LEU A 340 -23.61 -28.80 -12.54
CA LEU A 340 -23.65 -28.88 -11.08
C LEU A 340 -22.27 -28.58 -10.47
N VAL A 341 -21.21 -29.19 -10.99
CA VAL A 341 -19.83 -28.93 -10.54
C VAL A 341 -19.44 -27.48 -10.77
N HIS A 342 -19.73 -26.93 -11.95
CA HIS A 342 -19.43 -25.54 -12.32
C HIS A 342 -20.13 -24.52 -11.41
N GLY A 343 -21.35 -24.83 -10.96
CA GLY A 343 -22.07 -24.00 -9.98
C GLY A 343 -21.39 -23.92 -8.61
N HIS A 344 -20.53 -24.88 -8.28
CA HIS A 344 -19.76 -24.92 -7.03
C HIS A 344 -18.30 -24.46 -7.17
N THR A 345 -17.83 -24.15 -8.39
CA THR A 345 -16.46 -23.64 -8.63
C THR A 345 -16.37 -22.13 -8.82
N ARG A 346 -17.50 -21.40 -8.85
CA ARG A 346 -17.55 -19.93 -9.02
C ARG A 346 -17.45 -19.16 -7.71
#